data_AF-A0A5A9F7R0-F1
#
_entry.id   AF-A0A5A9F7R0-F1
#
_cell.length_a   1.000
_cell.length_b   1.000
_cell.length_c   1.000
_cell.angle_alpha   90.00
_cell.angle_beta   90.00
_cell.angle_gamma   90.00
#
_symmetry.space_group_name_H-M   'P 1'
#
loop_
_entity.id
_entity.type
_entity.pdbx_description
1 polymer ?
#
loop_
_entity_poly.entity_id
_entity_poly.type
_entity_poly.pdbx_seq_one_letter_code
_entity_poly.pdbx_strand_id
1 'polypeptide(L)'
;MSDIATTDDLRRHIAQAQAGVAALERREPENSWLTSIRRQLDYVDSAARDGAKRLDRAEDLNFGLLASHYVDDIDPELAAKLHAISAATRLLFGG
;
A
#
# COMPACT_ATOMS: atom_id res chain seq x y z
N MET A 1 -7.28 -15.61 -2.03
CA MET A 1 -7.40 -14.96 -3.36
C MET A 1 -7.46 -13.47 -3.08
N SER A 2 -6.60 -12.64 -3.68
CA SER A 2 -6.70 -11.18 -3.48
C SER A 2 -7.91 -10.67 -4.25
N ASP A 3 -8.81 -9.95 -3.59
CA ASP A 3 -10.00 -9.35 -4.18
C ASP A 3 -9.69 -8.10 -5.05
N ILE A 4 -8.42 -7.91 -5.41
CA ILE A 4 -7.91 -6.77 -6.17
C ILE A 4 -7.59 -7.24 -7.58
N ALA A 5 -8.57 -7.15 -8.47
CA ALA A 5 -8.44 -7.59 -9.87
C ALA A 5 -8.25 -6.41 -10.85
N THR A 6 -8.66 -5.21 -10.45
CA THR A 6 -8.63 -4.01 -11.30
C THR A 6 -7.92 -2.85 -10.60
N THR A 7 -7.55 -1.82 -11.37
CA THR A 7 -7.01 -0.58 -10.81
C THR A 7 -8.05 0.13 -9.92
N ASP A 8 -9.35 0.04 -10.22
CA ASP A 8 -10.39 0.60 -9.37
C ASP A 8 -10.52 -0.16 -8.03
N ASP A 9 -10.40 -1.49 -8.05
CA ASP A 9 -10.33 -2.28 -6.81
C ASP A 9 -9.11 -1.88 -6.00
N LEU A 10 -7.96 -1.74 -6.65
CA LEU A 10 -6.70 -1.37 -6.02
C LEU A 10 -6.85 -0.02 -5.31
N ARG A 11 -7.40 0.98 -5.98
CA ARG A 11 -7.62 2.32 -5.41
C ARG A 11 -8.55 2.30 -4.21
N ARG A 12 -9.64 1.52 -4.25
CA ARG A 12 -10.53 1.34 -3.09
C ARG A 12 -9.80 0.74 -1.89
N HIS A 13 -8.95 -0.27 -2.12
CA HIS A 13 -8.17 -0.88 -1.06
C HIS A 13 -7.08 0.06 -0.52
N ILE A 14 -6.43 0.84 -1.39
CA ILE A 14 -5.46 1.87 -1.00
C ILE A 14 -6.12 2.92 -0.10
N ALA A 15 -7.30 3.43 -0.46
CA ALA A 15 -8.02 4.42 0.36
C ALA A 15 -8.31 3.88 1.78
N GLN A 16 -8.73 2.61 1.88
CA GLN A 16 -8.96 1.97 3.17
C GLN A 16 -7.66 1.76 3.96
N ALA A 17 -6.57 1.35 3.30
CA ALA A 17 -5.27 1.19 3.94
C ALA A 17 -4.68 2.53 4.41
N GLN A 18 -4.83 3.61 3.64
CA GLN A 18 -4.43 4.96 4.04
C GLN A 18 -5.15 5.42 5.31
N ALA A 19 -6.46 5.14 5.43
CA ALA A 19 -7.20 5.43 6.66
C ALA A 19 -6.66 4.65 7.86
N GLY A 20 -6.31 3.37 7.67
CA GLY A 20 -5.67 2.53 8.70
C GLY A 20 -4.29 3.06 9.10
N VAL A 21 -3.45 3.38 8.12
CA VAL A 21 -2.12 3.97 8.35
C VAL A 21 -2.24 5.30 9.10
N ALA A 22 -3.17 6.18 8.74
CA ALA A 22 -3.38 7.44 9.44
C ALA A 22 -3.91 7.27 10.88
N ALA A 23 -4.71 6.22 11.13
CA ALA A 23 -5.11 5.87 12.48
C ALA A 23 -3.91 5.35 13.30
N LEU A 24 -3.05 4.55 12.68
CA LEU A 24 -1.84 4.02 13.30
C LEU A 24 -0.78 5.11 13.55
N GLU A 25 -0.60 6.06 12.65
CA GLU A 25 0.31 7.22 12.83
C GLU A 25 -0.07 8.06 14.07
N ARG A 26 -1.36 8.14 14.41
CA ARG A 26 -1.81 8.83 15.62
C ARG A 26 -1.51 8.05 16.91
N ARG A 27 -1.42 6.72 16.81
CA ARG A 27 -1.12 5.83 17.94
C ARG A 27 0.40 5.66 18.14
N GLU A 28 1.14 5.64 17.04
CA GLU A 28 2.58 5.35 16.96
C GLU A 28 3.33 6.51 16.25
N PRO A 29 3.34 7.74 16.82
CA PRO A 29 3.87 8.91 16.14
C PRO A 29 5.38 8.87 15.88
N GLU A 30 6.12 8.04 16.63
CA GLU A 30 7.57 7.85 16.46
C GLU A 30 7.91 6.86 15.32
N ASN A 31 6.92 6.14 14.79
CA ASN A 31 7.13 5.19 13.71
C ASN A 31 7.19 5.91 12.35
N SER A 32 8.37 6.42 12.01
CA SER A 32 8.61 7.13 10.74
C SER A 32 8.33 6.30 9.48
N TRP A 33 8.27 4.96 9.60
CA TRP A 33 7.99 4.07 8.46
C TRP A 33 6.54 4.17 7.98
N LEU A 34 5.61 4.56 8.85
CA LEU A 34 4.19 4.76 8.47
C LEU A 34 4.04 5.87 7.43
N THR A 35 4.80 6.96 7.59
CA THR A 35 4.84 8.03 6.59
C THR A 35 5.45 7.56 5.26
N SER A 36 6.44 6.65 5.30
CA SER A 36 6.99 6.05 4.08
C SER A 36 5.95 5.17 3.37
N ILE A 37 5.24 4.31 4.11
CA ILE A 37 4.15 3.49 3.59
C ILE A 37 3.08 4.37 2.94
N ARG A 38 2.64 5.44 3.62
CA ARG A 38 1.64 6.37 3.08
C ARG A 38 2.06 6.99 1.75
N ARG A 39 3.30 7.49 1.64
CA ARG A 39 3.81 8.08 0.40
C ARG A 39 3.86 7.09 -0.76
N GLN A 40 4.19 5.83 -0.48
CA GLN A 40 4.19 4.79 -1.51
C GLN A 40 2.76 4.44 -1.96
N LEU A 41 1.80 4.38 -1.03
CA LEU A 41 0.38 4.22 -1.36
C LEU A 41 -0.14 5.38 -2.21
N ASP A 42 0.19 6.63 -1.87
CA ASP A 42 -0.20 7.82 -2.63
C ASP A 42 0.33 7.78 -4.07
N TYR A 43 1.57 7.32 -4.25
CA TYR A 43 2.17 7.15 -5.57
C TYR A 43 1.42 6.12 -6.41
N VAL A 44 1.08 4.96 -5.83
CA VAL A 44 0.33 3.91 -6.54
C VAL A 44 -1.09 4.37 -6.86
N ASP A 45 -1.80 5.02 -5.93
CA ASP A 45 -3.15 5.54 -6.19
C ASP A 45 -3.14 6.60 -7.30
N SER A 46 -2.15 7.51 -7.29
CA SER A 46 -2.01 8.53 -8.33
C SER A 46 -1.79 7.88 -9.70
N ALA A 47 -0.87 6.93 -9.81
CA ALA A 47 -0.62 6.23 -11.06
C ALA A 47 -1.84 5.43 -11.55
N ALA A 48 -2.55 4.74 -10.64
CA ALA A 48 -3.77 4.01 -10.95
C ALA A 48 -4.88 4.95 -11.43
N ARG A 49 -5.04 6.11 -10.78
CA ARG A 49 -6.02 7.14 -11.15
C ARG A 49 -5.73 7.74 -12.52
N ASP A 50 -4.46 7.96 -12.82
CA ASP A 50 -4.02 8.59 -14.06
C ASP A 50 -3.97 7.57 -15.23
N GLY A 51 -4.36 6.31 -15.00
CA GLY A 51 -4.47 5.28 -16.02
C GLY A 51 -3.12 4.73 -16.48
N ALA A 52 -2.09 4.81 -15.64
CA ALA A 52 -0.78 4.27 -15.94
C ALA A 52 -0.86 2.76 -16.23
N LYS A 53 -0.06 2.28 -17.19
CA LYS A 53 0.05 0.84 -17.49
C LYS A 53 1.24 0.18 -16.80
N ARG A 54 2.14 0.99 -16.24
CA ARG A 54 3.39 0.59 -15.58
C ARG A 54 3.79 1.67 -14.58
N LEU A 55 4.62 1.31 -13.60
CA LEU A 55 5.17 2.25 -12.64
C LEU A 55 6.67 2.44 -12.91
N ASP A 56 7.11 3.67 -13.07
CA ASP A 56 8.51 4.00 -13.36
C ASP A 56 9.47 3.70 -12.20
N ARG A 57 8.91 3.46 -11.00
CA ARG A 57 9.62 3.18 -9.75
C ARG A 57 9.08 1.92 -9.07
N ALA A 58 8.65 0.93 -9.86
CA ALA A 58 8.06 -0.29 -9.33
C ALA A 58 9.01 -1.03 -8.38
N GLU A 59 10.30 -1.06 -8.69
CA GLU A 59 11.35 -1.70 -7.90
C GLU A 59 11.60 -1.02 -6.54
N ASP A 60 11.29 0.27 -6.42
CA ASP A 60 11.45 1.03 -5.17
C ASP A 60 10.30 0.78 -4.18
N LEU A 61 9.20 0.15 -4.62
CA LEU A 61 8.03 -0.08 -3.80
C LEU A 61 8.25 -1.26 -2.84
N ASN A 62 8.43 -0.92 -1.57
CA ASN A 62 8.70 -1.87 -0.48
C ASN A 62 7.69 -1.78 0.67
N PHE A 63 6.60 -1.03 0.53
CA PHE A 63 5.59 -0.89 1.58
C PHE A 63 4.99 -2.22 2.07
N GLY A 64 4.94 -3.26 1.21
CA GLY A 64 4.60 -4.62 1.64
C GLY A 64 5.62 -5.21 2.60
N LEU A 65 6.92 -5.04 2.35
CA LEU A 65 7.98 -5.48 3.27
C LEU A 65 7.97 -4.64 4.57
N LEU A 66 7.77 -3.32 4.45
CA LEU A 66 7.64 -2.45 5.63
C LEU A 66 6.45 -2.84 6.50
N ALA A 67 5.35 -3.31 5.91
CA ALA A 67 4.20 -3.80 6.64
C ALA A 67 4.55 -4.99 7.55
N SER A 68 5.29 -5.98 7.03
CA SER A 68 5.75 -7.12 7.87
C SER A 68 6.60 -6.67 9.05
N HIS A 69 7.48 -5.68 8.86
CA HIS A 69 8.44 -5.29 9.88
C HIS A 69 7.91 -4.30 10.92
N TYR A 70 6.96 -3.46 10.54
CA TYR A 70 6.59 -2.29 11.34
C TYR A 70 5.09 -2.15 11.60
N VAL A 71 4.26 -2.97 10.95
CA VAL A 71 2.81 -2.93 11.09
C VAL A 71 2.25 -4.24 11.61
N ASP A 72 2.79 -5.39 11.22
CA ASP A 72 2.25 -6.72 11.52
C ASP A 72 2.06 -6.98 13.03
N ASP A 73 3.06 -6.65 13.84
CA ASP A 73 3.00 -6.82 15.30
C ASP A 73 1.98 -5.88 15.99
N ILE A 74 1.56 -4.81 15.33
CA ILE A 74 0.69 -3.76 15.91
C ILE A 74 -0.75 -3.84 15.38
N ASP A 75 -0.88 -4.07 14.07
CA ASP A 75 -2.12 -4.19 13.32
C ASP A 75 -1.94 -5.22 12.18
N PRO A 76 -2.10 -6.52 12.47
CA PRO A 76 -1.88 -7.58 11.50
C PRO A 76 -2.89 -7.56 10.34
N GLU A 77 -4.09 -7.02 10.57
CA GLU A 77 -5.09 -6.87 9.52
C GLU A 77 -4.66 -5.81 8.50
N LEU A 78 -4.18 -4.66 8.98
CA LEU A 78 -3.61 -3.62 8.12
C LEU A 78 -2.37 -4.15 7.38
N ALA A 79 -1.50 -4.91 8.05
CA ALA A 79 -0.33 -5.50 7.42
C ALA A 79 -0.72 -6.45 6.27
N ALA A 80 -1.66 -7.37 6.51
CA ALA A 80 -2.17 -8.27 5.47
C ALA A 80 -2.77 -7.49 4.27
N LYS A 81 -3.45 -6.38 4.54
CA LYS A 81 -3.99 -5.51 3.49
C LYS A 81 -2.91 -4.82 2.66
N LEU A 82 -1.87 -4.29 3.31
CA LEU A 82 -0.71 -3.70 2.63
C LEU A 82 0.03 -4.74 1.77
N HIS A 83 0.13 -5.98 2.24
CA HIS A 83 0.66 -7.10 1.46
C HIS A 83 -0.17 -7.39 0.21
N ALA A 84 -1.49 -7.49 0.34
CA ALA A 84 -2.39 -7.72 -0.79
C ALA A 84 -2.28 -6.60 -1.83
N ILE A 85 -2.24 -5.33 -1.39
CA ILE A 85 -2.04 -4.17 -2.26
C ILE A 85 -0.68 -4.25 -2.97
N SER A 86 0.39 -4.62 -2.27
CA SER A 86 1.72 -4.76 -2.87
C SER A 86 1.76 -5.84 -3.95
N ALA A 87 1.16 -7.00 -3.68
CA ALA A 87 1.05 -8.08 -4.66
C ALA A 87 0.22 -7.67 -5.89
N ALA A 88 -0.94 -7.04 -5.67
CA ALA A 88 -1.80 -6.57 -6.74
C ALA A 88 -1.13 -5.46 -7.58
N THR A 89 -0.38 -4.56 -6.95
CA THR A 89 0.39 -3.52 -7.66
C THR A 89 1.39 -4.15 -8.63
N ARG A 90 2.10 -5.21 -8.22
CA ARG A 90 3.02 -5.93 -9.11
C ARG A 90 2.29 -6.64 -10.24
N LEU A 91 1.11 -7.22 -9.98
CA LEU A 91 0.33 -7.87 -11.04
C LEU A 91 -0.22 -6.87 -12.06
N LEU A 92 -0.71 -5.72 -11.61
CA LEU A 92 -1.39 -4.74 -12.46
C LEU A 92 -0.43 -3.84 -13.23
N PHE A 93 0.77 -3.58 -12.70
CA PHE A 93 1.73 -2.65 -13.30
C PHE A 93 3.09 -3.27 -13.62
N GLY A 94 3.33 -4.55 -13.28
CA GLY A 94 4.64 -5.20 -13.37
C GLY A 94 5.13 -5.52 -14.77
N GLY A 95 4.23 -5.58 -15.77
CA GLY A 95 4.59 -5.87 -17.16
C GLY A 95 4.95 -7.33 -17.43
#